data_AF-A0A9E5J520-F1
#
_entry.id   AF-A0A9E5J520-F1
#
_cell.length_a   1.000
_cell.length_b   1.000
_cell.length_c   1.000
_cell.angle_alpha   90.00
_cell.angle_beta   90.00
_cell.angle_gamma   90.00
#
_symmetry.space_group_name_H-M   'P 1'
#
loop_
_entity.id
_entity.type
_entity.pdbx_description
1 polymer ?
#
loop_
_entity_poly.entity_id
_entity_poly.type
_entity_poly.pdbx_seq_one_letter_code
_entity_poly.pdbx_strand_id
1 'polypeptide(L)' 'MTKHIGDVILDVQNISLRFGGVKALTDISFNVQEHEIRAIIGP' A
#
# COMPACT_ATOMS: atom_id res chain seq x y z
N MET A 1 -26.50 1.67 5.74
CA MET A 1 -25.80 2.05 4.50
C MET A 1 -24.32 2.16 4.81
N THR A 2 -23.49 1.29 4.24
CA THR A 2 -22.03 1.38 4.35
C THR A 2 -21.57 2.61 3.56
N LYS A 3 -20.87 3.53 4.22
CA LYS A 3 -20.32 4.73 3.57
C LYS A 3 -19.23 4.28 2.60
N HIS A 4 -19.46 4.48 1.30
CA HIS A 4 -18.42 4.28 0.28
C HIS A 4 -17.38 5.40 0.47
N ILE A 5 -16.10 5.04 0.58
CA ILE A 5 -15.00 5.99 0.87
C ILE A 5 -14.58 6.71 -0.42
N GLY A 6 -14.61 6.00 -1.55
CA GLY A 6 -14.42 6.53 -2.90
C GLY A 6 -13.89 5.43 -3.82
N ASP A 7 -13.43 5.79 -5.01
CA ASP A 7 -12.78 4.84 -5.92
C ASP A 7 -11.30 4.63 -5.56
N VAL A 8 -10.69 3.54 -6.05
CA VAL A 8 -9.25 3.33 -5.87
C VAL A 8 -8.48 4.32 -6.75
N ILE A 9 -7.61 5.12 -6.13
CA ILE A 9 -6.79 6.13 -6.81
C ILE A 9 -5.32 5.72 -6.94
N LEU A 10 -4.87 4.75 -6.14
CA LEU A 10 -3.56 4.14 -6.24
C LEU A 10 -3.71 2.63 -6.03
N ASP A 11 -3.14 1.84 -6.93
CA ASP A 11 -3.09 0.39 -6.82
C ASP A 11 -1.64 -0.09 -6.98
N VAL A 12 -1.12 -0.72 -5.92
CA VAL A 12 0.25 -1.22 -5.85
C VAL A 12 0.18 -2.73 -5.70
N GLN A 13 0.81 -3.44 -6.63
CA GLN A 13 0.75 -4.90 -6.70
C GLN A 13 2.14 -5.51 -6.74
N ASN A 14 2.35 -6.52 -5.89
CA ASN A 14 3.49 -7.43 -5.89
C ASN A 14 4.86 -6.72 -5.89
N ILE A 15 4.97 -5.60 -5.17
CA ILE A 15 6.22 -4.86 -5.12
C ILE A 15 7.21 -5.54 -4.18
N SER A 16 8.47 -5.58 -4.61
CA SER A 16 9.59 -6.01 -3.79
C SER A 16 10.71 -4.99 -3.93
N LEU A 17 11.34 -4.62 -2.82
CA LEU A 17 12.43 -3.64 -2.76
C LEU A 17 13.61 -4.24 -2.01
N ARG A 18 14.81 -4.02 -2.52
CA ARG A 18 16.05 -4.54 -1.93
C ARG A 18 17.08 -3.44 -1.79
N PHE A 19 17.83 -3.47 -0.69
CA PHE A 19 18.99 -2.63 -0.45
C PHE A 19 20.20 -3.53 -0.22
N GLY A 20 21.07 -3.63 -1.23
CA GLY A 20 22.17 -4.60 -1.22
C GLY A 20 21.67 -6.03 -0.99
N GLY A 21 22.19 -6.69 0.04
CA GLY A 21 21.77 -8.03 0.44
C GLY A 21 20.43 -8.11 1.21
N VAL A 22 19.86 -6.97 1.60
CA VAL A 22 18.64 -6.92 2.44
C VAL A 22 17.39 -6.86 1.57
N LYS A 23 16.42 -7.73 1.85
CA LYS A 23 15.05 -7.61 1.32
C LYS A 23 14.27 -6.62 2.18
N ALA A 24 14.12 -5.40 1.70
CA ALA A 24 13.44 -4.33 2.42
C ALA A 24 11.91 -4.44 2.33
N LEU A 25 11.39 -4.79 1.15
CA LEU A 25 10.00 -5.14 0.92
C LEU A 25 9.97 -6.45 0.13
N THR A 26 9.08 -7.37 0.49
CA THR A 26 8.93 -8.65 -0.22
C THR A 26 7.46 -8.88 -0.51
N ASP A 27 7.12 -8.89 -1.80
CA ASP A 27 5.79 -9.20 -2.33
C ASP A 27 4.64 -8.47 -1.61
N ILE A 28 4.72 -7.14 -1.59
CA ILE A 28 3.73 -6.28 -0.93
C ILE A 28 2.72 -5.77 -1.96
N SER A 29 1.44 -5.87 -1.63
CA SER A 29 0.34 -5.24 -2.39
C SER A 29 -0.52 -4.39 -1.46
N PHE A 30 -0.91 -3.21 -1.92
CA PHE A 30 -1.88 -2.34 -1.25
C PHE A 30 -2.49 -1.34 -2.22
N ASN A 31 -3.61 -0.74 -1.83
CA ASN A 31 -4.25 0.34 -2.59
C ASN A 31 -4.47 1.59 -1.72
N VAL A 32 -4.92 2.69 -2.30
CA VAL A 32 -5.45 3.85 -1.59
C VAL A 32 -6.74 4.28 -2.29
N GLN A 33 -7.80 4.46 -1.52
CA GLN A 33 -9.07 5.00 -2.01
C GLN A 33 -9.11 6.53 -1.94
N GLU A 34 -9.91 7.16 -2.79
CA GLU A 34 -10.24 8.57 -2.67
C GLU A 34 -10.79 8.87 -1.26
N HIS A 35 -10.42 10.02 -0.69
CA HIS A 35 -10.73 10.40 0.69
C HIS A 35 -10.19 9.48 1.79
N GLU A 36 -9.31 8.51 1.47
CA GLU A 36 -8.64 7.68 2.45
C GLU A 36 -7.31 8.31 2.92
N ILE A 37 -7.07 8.31 4.24
CA ILE A 37 -5.75 8.55 4.82
C ILE A 37 -5.20 7.21 5.30
N ARG A 38 -4.11 6.74 4.66
CA ARG A 38 -3.43 5.50 5.01
C ARG A 38 -2.03 5.80 5.53
N ALA A 39 -1.70 5.28 6.71
CA ALA A 39 -0.37 5.35 7.30
C ALA A 39 0.28 3.96 7.29
N ILE A 40 1.55 3.90 6.88
CA ILE A 40 2.39 2.71 7.01
C ILE A 40 3.37 2.98 8.14
N ILE A 41 3.41 2.10 9.13
CA ILE A 41 4.28 2.23 10.31
C ILE A 41 5.13 0.96 10.46
N GLY A 42 6.33 1.14 11.00
CA GLY A 42 7.28 0.06 11.29
C GLY A 42 8.00 0.34 12.62
N PRO A 43 8.76 -0.64 13.13
CA PRO A 43 9.67 -0.44 14.26
C PRO A 43 10.71 0.66 13.98
#